data_AF-A0A3C0BBF9-F1
#
_entry.id   AF-A0A3C0BBF9-F1
#
_cell.length_a   1.000
_cell.length_b   1.000
_cell.length_c   1.000
_cell.angle_alpha   90.00
_cell.angle_beta   90.00
_cell.angle_gamma   90.00
#
_symmetry.space_group_name_H-M   'P 1'
#
loop_
_entity.id
_entity.type
_entity.pdbx_description
1 polymer ?
#
loop_
_entity_poly.entity_id
_entity_poly.type
_entity_poly.pdbx_seq_one_letter_code
_entity_poly.pdbx_strand_id
1 'polypeptide(L)' 'TSTTEMYKVFNMGHRMELYVPETIAGKLIAISENFGIAAKVIGRCEEAEIKKLTIGKEQPIVYY' A
#
# COMPACT_ATOMS: atom_id res chain seq x y z
N THR A 1 14.72 -1.39 17.32
CA THR A 1 13.59 -2.12 16.69
C THR A 1 13.89 -2.28 15.21
N SER A 2 13.62 -3.44 14.62
CA SER A 2 13.86 -3.63 13.18
C SER A 2 12.78 -2.89 12.38
N THR A 3 13.15 -2.37 11.20
CA THR A 3 12.24 -1.70 10.27
C THR A 3 11.03 -2.58 9.95
N THR A 4 11.24 -3.89 9.82
CA THR A 4 10.18 -4.89 9.59
C THR A 4 9.12 -4.92 10.69
N GLU A 5 9.51 -4.79 11.96
CA GLU A 5 8.56 -4.82 13.08
C GLU A 5 7.68 -3.56 13.10
N MET A 6 8.25 -2.41 12.70
CA MET A 6 7.51 -1.16 12.61
C MET A 6 6.36 -1.23 11.60
N TYR A 7 6.60 -1.82 10.43
CA TYR A 7 5.55 -2.02 9.40
C TYR A 7 4.49 -3.06 9.80
N LYS A 8 4.79 -3.98 10.72
CA LYS A 8 3.82 -4.95 11.24
C LYS A 8 2.91 -4.36 12.32
N VAL A 9 3.44 -3.42 13.12
CA VAL A 9 2.75 -2.88 14.30
C VAL A 9 2.08 -1.54 13.99
N PHE A 10 2.67 -0.71 13.14
CA PHE A 10 2.22 0.65 12.86
C PHE A 10 1.83 0.82 11.39
N ASN A 11 0.92 1.77 11.13
CA ASN A 11 0.38 2.05 9.80
C ASN A 11 1.33 2.86 8.88
N MET A 12 2.42 3.40 9.44
CA MET A 12 3.49 4.09 8.70
C MET A 12 3.03 5.23 7.78
N GLY A 13 1.91 5.89 8.10
CA GLY A 13 1.49 7.14 7.47
C GLY A 13 0.13 7.10 6.75
N HIS A 14 -0.41 5.91 6.46
CA HIS A 14 -1.77 5.76 5.93
C HIS A 14 -2.42 4.53 6.55
N ARG A 15 -3.72 4.61 6.87
CA ARG A 15 -4.47 3.52 7.54
C ARG A 15 -5.54 2.89 6.65
N MET A 16 -5.68 3.39 5.42
CA MET A 16 -6.67 2.92 4.46
C MET A 16 -5.99 2.69 3.12
N GLU A 17 -6.25 1.53 2.52
CA GLU A 17 -5.75 1.10 1.22
C GLU A 17 -6.93 0.61 0.38
N LEU A 18 -6.94 0.97 -0.90
CA LEU A 18 -7.98 0.57 -1.85
C LEU A 18 -7.33 -0.19 -3.00
N TYR A 19 -7.78 -1.42 -3.23
CA TYR A 19 -7.38 -2.25 -4.36
C TYR A 19 -8.36 -2.00 -5.51
N VAL A 20 -7.89 -1.34 -6.55
CA VAL A 20 -8.74 -0.87 -7.65
C VAL A 20 -8.01 -0.99 -8.99
N PRO A 21 -8.74 -1.07 -10.12
CA PRO A 21 -8.13 -0.89 -11.43
C PRO A 21 -7.41 0.47 -11.53
N GLU A 22 -6.25 0.48 -12.17
CA GLU A 22 -5.43 1.69 -12.35
C GLU A 22 -6.22 2.84 -13.01
N THR A 23 -7.14 2.49 -13.91
CA THR A 23 -7.99 3.44 -14.65
C THR A 23 -8.89 4.30 -13.76
N ILE A 24 -9.21 3.86 -12.54
CA ILE A 24 -10.04 4.61 -11.60
C ILE A 24 -9.25 5.25 -10.44
N ALA A 25 -7.97 4.92 -10.29
CA ALA A 25 -7.14 5.39 -9.19
C ALA A 25 -7.04 6.94 -9.14
N GLY A 26 -6.85 7.58 -10.30
CA GLY A 26 -6.77 9.05 -10.37
C GLY A 26 -8.04 9.76 -9.91
N LYS A 27 -9.21 9.19 -10.24
CA LYS A 27 -10.51 9.75 -9.79
C LYS A 27 -10.68 9.63 -8.28
N LEU A 28 -10.26 8.51 -7.70
CA LEU A 28 -10.32 8.29 -6.25
C LEU A 28 -9.40 9.24 -5.49
N ILE A 29 -8.21 9.51 -6.01
CA ILE A 29 -7.30 10.50 -5.43
C ILE A 29 -7.95 11.88 -5.40
N ALA A 30 -8.52 12.33 -6.53
CA ALA A 30 -9.20 13.62 -6.59
C ALA A 30 -10.40 13.72 -5.63
N ILE A 31 -11.18 12.63 -5.48
CA ILE A 31 -12.26 12.57 -4.48
C ILE A 31 -11.69 12.71 -3.07
N SER A 32 -10.62 11.97 -2.74
CA SER A 32 -9.97 12.02 -1.43
C SER A 32 -9.46 13.41 -1.08
N GLU A 33 -8.84 14.10 -2.03
CA GLU A 33 -8.33 15.46 -1.85
C GLU A 33 -9.45 16.48 -1.60
N ASN A 34 -10.63 16.30 -2.21
CA ASN A 34 -11.80 17.12 -1.91
C ASN A 34 -12.29 17.00 -0.45
N PHE A 35 -12.02 15.87 0.20
CA PHE A 35 -12.26 15.68 1.64
C PHE A 35 -11.08 16.14 2.52
N GLY A 36 -10.05 16.75 1.93
CA GLY A 36 -8.84 17.17 2.64
C GLY A 36 -7.92 16.02 3.04
N ILE A 37 -8.09 14.84 2.44
CA ILE A 37 -7.28 13.64 2.73
C ILE A 37 -6.34 13.40 1.56
N ALA A 38 -5.03 13.51 1.80
CA ALA A 38 -4.02 13.21 0.79
C ALA A 38 -4.07 11.72 0.40
N ALA A 39 -4.11 11.44 -0.90
CA ALA A 39 -4.11 10.09 -1.44
C ALA A 39 -3.08 9.95 -2.54
N LYS A 40 -2.54 8.74 -2.71
CA LYS A 40 -1.58 8.40 -3.76
C LYS A 40 -1.63 6.91 -4.07
N VAL A 41 -1.15 6.54 -5.24
CA VAL A 41 -0.88 5.13 -5.55
C VAL A 41 0.38 4.69 -4.79
N ILE A 42 0.24 3.72 -3.89
CA ILE A 42 1.32 3.23 -3.02
C ILE A 42 1.94 1.90 -3.49
N GLY A 43 1.31 1.21 -4.43
CA GLY A 43 1.74 -0.12 -4.87
C GLY A 43 0.82 -0.71 -5.94
N ARG A 44 1.04 -2.00 -6.25
CA ARG A 44 0.25 -2.78 -7.22
C ARG A 44 0.19 -4.25 -6.80
N CYS A 45 -0.80 -4.97 -7.32
CA CYS A 45 -0.89 -6.42 -7.20
C CYS A 45 -0.47 -7.09 -8.50
N GLU A 46 0.24 -8.20 -8.38
CA GLU A 46 0.66 -9.05 -9.49
C GLU A 46 0.28 -10.49 -9.14
N GLU A 47 0.04 -11.33 -10.15
CA GLU A 47 -0.13 -12.77 -9.92
C GLU A 47 1.15 -13.36 -9.36
N ALA A 48 1.01 -14.26 -8.38
CA ALA A 48 2.12 -14.94 -7.74
C ALA A 48 1.71 -16.36 -7.35
N GLU A 49 2.65 -17.31 -7.45
CA GLU A 49 2.44 -18.70 -7.01
C GLU A 49 2.31 -18.81 -5.49
N ILE A 50 2.92 -17.88 -4.75
CA ILE A 50 2.94 -17.85 -3.29
C ILE A 50 2.54 -16.47 -2.76
N LYS A 51 1.99 -16.42 -1.54
CA LYS A 51 1.68 -15.17 -0.86
C LYS A 51 2.97 -14.42 -0.52
N LYS A 52 3.09 -13.18 -0.97
CA LYS A 52 4.29 -12.36 -0.78
C LYS A 52 3.92 -10.89 -0.68
N LEU A 53 4.52 -10.18 0.27
CA LEU A 53 4.41 -8.73 0.41
C LEU A 53 5.80 -8.10 0.31
N THR A 54 5.95 -7.05 -0.49
CA THR A 54 7.23 -6.31 -0.60
C THR A 54 6.96 -4.85 -0.26
N ILE A 55 7.69 -4.31 0.73
CA ILE A 55 7.53 -2.92 1.19
C ILE A 55 8.87 -2.19 1.00
N GLY A 56 8.88 -1.17 0.12
CA GLY A 56 10.07 -0.37 -0.19
C GLY A 56 11.03 -1.02 -1.21
N LYS A 57 12.25 -0.48 -1.31
CA LYS A 57 13.36 -1.08 -2.08
C LYS A 57 14.13 -2.15 -1.30
N GLU A 58 13.73 -2.40 -0.05
CA GLU A 58 14.35 -3.39 0.85
C GLU A 58 13.58 -4.71 0.86
N GLN A 59 14.13 -5.69 1.58
CA GLN A 59 13.81 -7.11 1.46
C GLN A 59 12.31 -7.43 1.53
N PRO A 60 11.82 -8.36 0.68
CA PRO A 60 10.44 -8.79 0.70
C PRO A 60 10.08 -9.48 2.02
N ILE A 61 8.92 -9.14 2.58
CA ILE A 61 8.33 -9.85 3.72
C ILE A 61 7.48 -11.00 3.15
N VAL A 62 8.02 -12.21 3.23
CA VAL A 62 7.31 -13.43 2.78
C VAL A 62 6.47 -13.95 3.95
N TYR A 63 5.18 -14.20 3.68
CA TYR A 63 4.27 -14.88 4.60
C TYR A 63 3.91 -16.25 4.00
N TYR A 64 4.10 -17.33 4.76
CA TYR A 64 3.75 -18.70 4.35
C TYR A 64 2.25 -18.97 4.56
#